data_AF-C2BDU1-F1
#
_entry.id   AF-C2BDU1-F1
#
_cell.length_a   1.000
_cell.length_b   1.000
_cell.length_c   1.000
_cell.angle_alpha   90.00
_cell.angle_beta   90.00
_cell.angle_gamma   90.00
#
_symmetry.space_group_name_H-M   'P 1'
#
loop_
_entity.id
_entity.type
_entity.pdbx_description
1 polymer ?
#
loop_
_entity_poly.entity_id
_entity_poly.type
_entity_poly.pdbx_seq_one_letter_code
_entity_poly.pdbx_strand_id
1 'polypeptide(L)'
;MPRPKDWDKDVMDAIQMLLWYIPNIDSVQSFSDDLIRSKAFENLTFAYVLDCLGMSEKDVLFIRPGGEIFDEYWDYYQGEICTSCQKIILVRQKNKTKTEDLLRCIRNAVAHGDFTVVGDMFVGFNEHKGEKKAIIKIKPKNLIRALSNISIQGEYNKVRLIDATLRKNGFKTQIEPKIIDKETKRFYYLDILAEKNGLKYIIEIKDISYKTYLKVHEFMEILASVEKYRKALDQENTKLVLVMDETRLTKDCWEMAAGFDDLIVIDLNKLINMPETVKEIFA
;
A
#
# COMPACT_ATOMS: atom_id res chain seq x y z
N MET A 1 -32.82 -20.97 20.89
CA MET A 1 -31.84 -19.87 20.71
C MET A 1 -30.78 -20.34 19.74
N PRO A 2 -30.31 -19.49 18.80
CA PRO A 2 -29.11 -19.79 18.02
C PRO A 2 -27.95 -20.07 18.98
N ARG A 3 -27.17 -21.13 18.72
CA ARG A 3 -25.95 -21.39 19.48
C ARG A 3 -24.81 -20.59 18.85
N PRO A 4 -23.99 -19.88 19.64
CA PRO A 4 -22.73 -19.31 19.14
C PRO A 4 -21.90 -20.40 18.47
N LYS A 5 -21.28 -20.08 17.35
CA LYS A 5 -20.32 -21.00 16.71
C LYS A 5 -19.08 -21.10 17.60
N ASP A 6 -18.58 -22.32 17.78
CA ASP A 6 -17.41 -22.62 18.60
C ASP A 6 -16.13 -22.44 17.76
N TRP A 7 -15.79 -21.18 17.49
CA TRP A 7 -14.59 -20.81 16.75
C TRP A 7 -13.45 -20.46 17.71
N ASP A 8 -12.22 -20.68 17.25
CA ASP A 8 -11.01 -20.21 17.94
C ASP A 8 -11.16 -18.73 18.33
N LYS A 9 -10.83 -18.39 19.58
CA LYS A 9 -11.07 -17.06 20.15
C LYS A 9 -10.43 -15.97 19.30
N ASP A 10 -9.19 -16.16 18.90
CA ASP A 10 -8.48 -15.17 18.09
C ASP A 10 -9.11 -15.00 16.70
N VAL A 11 -9.71 -16.05 16.13
CA VAL A 11 -10.44 -15.96 14.85
C VAL A 11 -11.73 -15.19 15.04
N MET A 12 -12.45 -15.43 16.14
CA MET A 12 -13.61 -14.64 16.55
C MET A 12 -13.24 -13.16 16.70
N ASP A 13 -12.16 -12.86 17.43
CA ASP A 13 -11.69 -11.50 17.67
C ASP A 13 -11.32 -10.82 16.33
N ALA A 14 -10.63 -11.53 15.43
CA ALA A 14 -10.30 -11.00 14.10
C ALA A 14 -11.56 -10.70 13.27
N ILE A 15 -12.57 -11.58 13.29
CA ILE A 15 -13.84 -11.36 12.57
C ILE A 15 -14.61 -10.18 13.16
N GLN A 16 -14.65 -10.04 14.48
CA GLN A 16 -15.27 -8.89 15.14
C GLN A 16 -14.56 -7.59 14.76
N MET A 17 -13.22 -7.60 14.70
CA MET A 17 -12.46 -6.45 14.22
C MET A 17 -12.79 -6.12 12.76
N LEU A 18 -12.91 -7.15 11.91
CA LEU A 18 -13.30 -6.99 10.51
C LEU A 18 -14.76 -6.56 10.32
N LEU A 19 -15.61 -6.68 11.34
CA LEU A 19 -16.98 -6.17 11.29
C LEU A 19 -17.07 -4.70 11.72
N TRP A 20 -16.40 -4.37 12.83
CA TRP A 20 -16.64 -3.11 13.55
C TRP A 20 -15.61 -2.02 13.26
N TYR A 21 -14.35 -2.40 13.08
CA TYR A 21 -13.21 -1.46 13.09
C TYR A 21 -12.46 -1.39 11.76
N ILE A 22 -13.05 -1.88 10.67
CA ILE A 22 -12.43 -1.75 9.35
C ILE A 22 -12.39 -0.27 8.94
N PRO A 23 -11.23 0.24 8.49
CA PRO A 23 -11.09 1.62 8.05
C PRO A 23 -11.85 1.92 6.76
N ASN A 24 -12.23 3.17 6.58
CA ASN A 24 -12.84 3.72 5.36
C ASN A 24 -14.15 3.04 4.92
N ILE A 25 -14.91 2.47 5.87
CA ILE A 25 -16.27 1.96 5.65
C ILE A 25 -17.27 2.87 6.35
N ASP A 26 -18.49 2.94 5.81
CA ASP A 26 -19.63 3.63 6.44
C ASP A 26 -20.12 2.86 7.68
N SER A 27 -19.36 2.94 8.77
CA SER A 27 -19.65 2.40 10.10
C SER A 27 -19.30 3.45 11.14
N VAL A 28 -20.12 3.57 12.20
CA VAL A 28 -19.88 4.52 13.31
C VAL A 28 -18.53 4.27 14.00
N GLN A 29 -18.05 3.03 13.97
CA GLN A 29 -16.80 2.61 14.63
C GLN A 29 -15.62 2.49 13.63
N SER A 30 -15.84 2.77 12.35
CA SER A 30 -14.78 2.83 11.34
C SER A 30 -14.01 4.15 11.47
N PHE A 31 -12.69 4.08 11.36
CA PHE A 31 -11.84 5.27 11.27
C PHE A 31 -11.49 5.58 9.80
N SER A 32 -11.17 6.84 9.50
CA SER A 32 -10.62 7.22 8.20
C SER A 32 -9.13 6.89 8.17
N ASP A 33 -8.67 6.32 7.05
CA ASP A 33 -7.26 6.02 6.83
C ASP A 33 -6.87 6.52 5.43
N ASP A 34 -6.09 7.60 5.39
CA ASP A 34 -5.75 8.28 4.13
C ASP A 34 -4.88 7.39 3.24
N LEU A 35 -4.05 6.50 3.80
CA LEU A 35 -3.17 5.63 3.03
C LEU A 35 -3.94 4.49 2.35
N ILE A 36 -4.95 3.94 3.02
CA ILE A 36 -5.86 2.94 2.44
C ILE A 36 -6.73 3.58 1.34
N ARG A 37 -7.09 4.86 1.49
CA ARG A 37 -7.87 5.61 0.50
C ARG A 37 -7.03 6.19 -0.64
N SER A 38 -5.73 6.37 -0.44
CA SER A 38 -4.85 7.03 -1.40
C SER A 38 -4.71 6.20 -2.67
N LYS A 39 -5.12 6.80 -3.79
CA LYS A 39 -4.96 6.22 -5.13
C LYS A 39 -3.50 6.17 -5.56
N ALA A 40 -2.66 7.05 -5.03
CA ALA A 40 -1.22 7.06 -5.28
C ALA A 40 -0.54 5.81 -4.71
N PHE A 41 -0.94 5.41 -3.50
CA PHE A 41 -0.35 4.28 -2.77
C PHE A 41 -1.13 2.98 -2.95
N GLU A 42 -2.23 2.95 -3.70
CA GLU A 42 -3.12 1.79 -3.81
C GLU A 42 -2.37 0.47 -4.09
N ASN A 43 -1.43 0.47 -5.04
CA ASN A 43 -0.68 -0.73 -5.40
C ASN A 43 0.32 -1.13 -4.31
N LEU A 44 1.00 -0.15 -3.68
CA LEU A 44 1.93 -0.38 -2.58
C LEU A 44 1.22 -0.94 -1.34
N THR A 45 0.12 -0.29 -0.93
CA THR A 45 -0.70 -0.71 0.19
C THR A 45 -1.25 -2.11 -0.04
N PHE A 46 -1.78 -2.40 -1.23
CA PHE A 46 -2.33 -3.72 -1.52
C PHE A 46 -1.24 -4.80 -1.60
N ALA A 47 -0.09 -4.51 -2.20
CA ALA A 47 1.04 -5.44 -2.24
C ALA A 47 1.54 -5.78 -0.83
N TYR A 48 1.65 -4.79 0.05
CA TYR A 48 1.99 -5.01 1.46
C TYR A 48 0.95 -5.88 2.18
N VAL A 49 -0.35 -5.66 1.94
CA VAL A 49 -1.42 -6.50 2.50
C VAL A 49 -1.31 -7.95 2.00
N LEU A 50 -1.06 -8.16 0.71
CA LEU A 50 -0.87 -9.51 0.17
C LEU A 50 0.35 -10.20 0.76
N ASP A 51 1.48 -9.49 0.89
CA ASP A 51 2.70 -10.04 1.48
C ASP A 51 2.45 -10.47 2.94
N CYS A 52 1.73 -9.66 3.72
CA CYS A 52 1.34 -10.01 5.09
C CYS A 52 0.40 -11.22 5.15
N LEU A 53 -0.48 -11.37 4.16
CA LEU A 53 -1.32 -12.55 4.00
C LEU A 53 -0.52 -13.78 3.56
N GLY A 54 0.72 -13.63 3.10
CA GLY A 54 1.48 -14.71 2.45
C GLY A 54 0.92 -15.08 1.08
N MET A 55 0.32 -14.11 0.40
CA MET A 55 -0.27 -14.23 -0.93
C MET A 55 0.59 -13.51 -1.98
N SER A 56 0.39 -13.88 -3.23
CA SER A 56 0.96 -13.21 -4.40
C SER A 56 -0.14 -12.80 -5.37
N GLU A 57 0.21 -12.06 -6.42
CA GLU A 57 -0.78 -11.60 -7.41
C GLU A 57 -1.55 -12.73 -8.08
N LYS A 58 -0.95 -13.92 -8.25
CA LYS A 58 -1.62 -15.11 -8.81
C LYS A 58 -2.78 -15.61 -7.93
N ASP A 59 -2.78 -15.24 -6.66
CA ASP A 59 -3.79 -15.63 -5.68
C ASP A 59 -4.97 -14.64 -5.68
N VAL A 60 -4.91 -13.59 -6.51
CA VAL A 60 -5.93 -12.56 -6.62
C VAL A 60 -6.45 -12.48 -8.06
N LEU A 61 -7.77 -12.44 -8.22
CA LEU A 61 -8.43 -12.13 -9.48
C LEU A 61 -9.28 -10.87 -9.31
N PHE A 62 -8.91 -9.81 -10.02
CA PHE A 62 -9.71 -8.59 -10.10
C PHE A 62 -10.59 -8.59 -11.33
N ILE A 63 -11.89 -8.46 -11.12
CA ILE A 63 -12.89 -8.29 -12.17
C ILE A 63 -13.15 -6.79 -12.32
N ARG A 64 -13.23 -6.32 -13.57
CA ARG A 64 -13.43 -4.91 -13.89
C ARG A 64 -14.73 -4.34 -13.28
N PRO A 65 -14.81 -3.02 -13.04
CA PRO A 65 -16.05 -2.39 -12.61
C PRO A 65 -17.22 -2.69 -13.55
N GLY A 66 -18.37 -3.01 -12.96
CA GLY A 66 -19.58 -3.43 -13.70
C GLY A 66 -19.56 -4.90 -14.17
N GLY A 67 -18.48 -5.64 -13.91
CA GLY A 67 -18.47 -7.09 -14.08
C GLY A 67 -19.10 -7.85 -12.91
N GLU A 68 -19.09 -9.17 -13.04
CA GLU A 68 -19.63 -10.12 -12.07
C GLU A 68 -18.76 -11.37 -12.01
N ILE A 69 -18.77 -12.06 -10.87
CA ILE A 69 -18.10 -13.36 -10.69
C ILE A 69 -18.94 -14.45 -11.36
N PHE A 70 -18.32 -15.21 -12.27
CA PHE A 70 -18.97 -16.35 -12.93
C PHE A 70 -19.48 -17.39 -11.93
N ASP A 71 -20.65 -17.96 -12.22
CA ASP A 71 -21.29 -18.99 -11.40
C ASP A 71 -20.37 -20.19 -11.12
N GLU A 72 -19.60 -20.62 -12.12
CA GLU A 72 -18.64 -21.72 -11.97
C GLU A 72 -17.64 -21.50 -10.83
N TYR A 73 -17.12 -20.26 -10.67
CA TYR A 73 -16.23 -19.94 -9.56
C TYR A 73 -16.97 -19.90 -8.23
N TRP A 74 -18.17 -19.34 -8.24
CA TRP A 74 -19.01 -19.25 -7.05
C TRP A 74 -19.36 -20.62 -6.50
N ASP A 75 -19.89 -21.49 -7.36
CA ASP A 75 -20.35 -22.83 -7.02
C ASP A 75 -19.18 -23.71 -6.58
N TYR A 76 -18.01 -23.59 -7.23
CA TYR A 76 -16.78 -24.27 -6.81
C TYR A 76 -16.42 -23.95 -5.36
N TYR A 77 -16.37 -22.67 -4.98
CA TYR A 77 -16.00 -22.28 -3.62
C TYR A 77 -17.11 -22.53 -2.58
N GLN A 78 -18.37 -22.65 -3.00
CA GLN A 78 -19.47 -23.08 -2.13
C GLN A 78 -19.42 -24.59 -1.82
N GLY A 79 -19.02 -25.41 -2.80
CA GLY A 79 -18.98 -26.86 -2.66
C GLY A 79 -17.70 -27.40 -2.03
N GLU A 80 -16.53 -26.84 -2.38
CA GLU A 80 -15.22 -27.36 -1.96
C GLU A 80 -14.26 -26.26 -1.49
N ILE A 81 -13.62 -26.48 -0.34
CA ILE A 81 -12.70 -25.51 0.26
C ILE A 81 -11.38 -26.20 0.62
N CYS A 82 -10.32 -25.88 -0.12
CA CYS A 82 -8.95 -26.28 0.22
C CYS A 82 -8.42 -25.44 1.40
N THR A 83 -8.10 -26.02 2.55
CA THR A 83 -7.68 -25.24 3.74
C THR A 83 -6.21 -24.79 3.74
N SER A 84 -5.42 -25.15 2.71
CA SER A 84 -4.00 -24.81 2.63
C SER A 84 -3.68 -23.63 1.71
N CYS A 85 -4.62 -23.18 0.87
CA CYS A 85 -4.43 -22.04 -0.03
C CYS A 85 -5.24 -20.81 0.40
N GLN A 86 -4.93 -19.63 -0.13
CA GLN A 86 -5.76 -18.43 0.04
C GLN A 86 -6.13 -17.90 -1.35
N LYS A 87 -7.30 -17.29 -1.50
CA LYS A 87 -7.76 -16.73 -2.77
C LYS A 87 -8.63 -15.51 -2.55
N ILE A 88 -8.45 -14.49 -3.39
CA ILE A 88 -9.35 -13.33 -3.44
C ILE A 88 -9.85 -13.20 -4.88
N ILE A 89 -11.17 -13.26 -5.08
CA ILE A 89 -11.82 -12.91 -6.34
C ILE A 89 -12.72 -11.73 -6.03
N LEU A 90 -12.52 -10.60 -6.73
CA LEU A 90 -13.16 -9.36 -6.36
C LEU A 90 -13.54 -8.51 -7.57
N VAL A 91 -14.80 -8.06 -7.61
CA VAL A 91 -15.28 -7.05 -8.54
C VAL A 91 -14.89 -5.66 -8.05
N ARG A 92 -14.08 -4.96 -8.84
CA ARG A 92 -13.56 -3.62 -8.52
C ARG A 92 -14.66 -2.56 -8.58
N GLN A 93 -14.61 -1.56 -7.71
CA GLN A 93 -15.38 -0.33 -7.86
C GLN A 93 -14.52 0.80 -8.45
N LYS A 94 -15.14 1.63 -9.30
CA LYS A 94 -14.43 2.68 -10.04
C LYS A 94 -13.65 3.65 -9.14
N ASN A 95 -14.22 3.99 -7.98
CA ASN A 95 -13.71 5.05 -7.10
C ASN A 95 -13.06 4.54 -5.81
N LYS A 96 -12.80 3.23 -5.68
CA LYS A 96 -12.24 2.61 -4.46
C LYS A 96 -10.89 1.97 -4.72
N THR A 97 -9.98 1.98 -3.74
CA THR A 97 -8.69 1.27 -3.87
C THR A 97 -8.89 -0.26 -3.79
N LYS A 98 -7.88 -1.04 -4.19
CA LYS A 98 -7.85 -2.51 -4.05
C LYS A 98 -8.11 -2.93 -2.61
N THR A 99 -7.46 -2.27 -1.67
CA THR A 99 -7.60 -2.53 -0.24
C THR A 99 -8.99 -2.14 0.26
N GLU A 100 -9.52 -0.96 -0.09
CA GLU A 100 -10.88 -0.56 0.29
C GLU A 100 -11.94 -1.56 -0.19
N ASP A 101 -11.84 -2.01 -1.44
CA ASP A 101 -12.80 -2.98 -1.98
C ASP A 101 -12.73 -4.32 -1.24
N LEU A 102 -11.53 -4.83 -0.97
CA LEU A 102 -11.34 -6.06 -0.20
C LEU A 102 -11.99 -5.94 1.17
N LEU A 103 -11.65 -4.88 1.90
CA LEU A 103 -12.14 -4.61 3.24
C LEU A 103 -13.66 -4.47 3.29
N ARG A 104 -14.25 -3.73 2.35
CA ARG A 104 -15.70 -3.58 2.21
C ARG A 104 -16.38 -4.93 1.96
N CYS A 105 -15.84 -5.73 1.07
CA CYS A 105 -16.42 -7.04 0.73
C CYS A 105 -16.34 -8.02 1.91
N ILE A 106 -15.23 -8.02 2.65
CA ILE A 106 -15.09 -8.79 3.90
C ILE A 106 -16.15 -8.35 4.91
N ARG A 107 -16.25 -7.03 5.18
CA ARG A 107 -17.23 -6.50 6.12
C ARG A 107 -18.64 -6.91 5.74
N ASN A 108 -19.01 -6.80 4.46
CA ASN A 108 -20.34 -7.15 4.00
C ASN A 108 -20.63 -8.64 4.17
N ALA A 109 -19.69 -9.51 3.79
CA ALA A 109 -19.82 -10.95 4.03
C ALA A 109 -20.07 -11.24 5.52
N VAL A 110 -19.32 -10.60 6.42
CA VAL A 110 -19.51 -10.77 7.87
C VAL A 110 -20.86 -10.22 8.35
N ALA A 111 -21.23 -9.02 7.93
CA ALA A 111 -22.46 -8.35 8.36
C ALA A 111 -23.74 -9.06 7.89
N HIS A 112 -23.69 -9.70 6.72
CA HIS A 112 -24.80 -10.45 6.15
C HIS A 112 -24.83 -11.90 6.64
N GLY A 113 -23.76 -12.37 7.27
CA GLY A 113 -23.63 -13.77 7.69
C GLY A 113 -23.24 -14.72 6.56
N ASP A 114 -22.87 -14.18 5.40
CA ASP A 114 -22.49 -14.91 4.19
C ASP A 114 -21.02 -15.38 4.24
N PHE A 115 -20.65 -16.04 5.34
CA PHE A 115 -19.31 -16.56 5.53
C PHE A 115 -19.27 -17.79 6.43
N THR A 116 -18.17 -18.52 6.33
CA THR A 116 -17.82 -19.60 7.24
C THR A 116 -16.36 -19.53 7.63
N VAL A 117 -16.01 -20.30 8.65
CA VAL A 117 -14.64 -20.47 9.13
C VAL A 117 -14.33 -21.95 9.11
N VAL A 118 -13.21 -22.32 8.48
CA VAL A 118 -12.70 -23.69 8.45
C VAL A 118 -11.27 -23.66 9.00
N GLY A 119 -11.08 -24.16 10.23
CA GLY A 119 -9.82 -24.00 10.96
C GLY A 119 -9.55 -22.52 11.27
N ASP A 120 -8.44 -21.99 10.78
CA ASP A 120 -8.07 -20.57 10.90
C ASP A 120 -8.43 -19.73 9.66
N MET A 121 -9.15 -20.32 8.69
CA MET A 121 -9.44 -19.72 7.41
C MET A 121 -10.85 -19.12 7.37
N PHE A 122 -10.93 -17.83 7.07
CA PHE A 122 -12.16 -17.13 6.73
C PHE A 122 -12.50 -17.40 5.26
N VAL A 123 -13.73 -17.83 5.00
CA VAL A 123 -14.29 -17.97 3.64
C VAL A 123 -15.58 -17.19 3.57
N GLY A 124 -15.55 -16.04 2.91
CA GLY A 124 -16.66 -15.11 2.81
C GLY A 124 -17.11 -14.90 1.36
N PHE A 125 -18.41 -14.74 1.20
CA PHE A 125 -19.10 -14.45 -0.04
C PHE A 125 -19.77 -13.09 0.11
N ASN A 126 -19.64 -12.24 -0.90
CA ASN A 126 -20.31 -10.94 -0.91
C ASN A 126 -21.22 -10.87 -2.13
N GLU A 127 -22.52 -10.93 -1.90
CA GLU A 127 -23.56 -10.71 -2.89
C GLU A 127 -24.26 -9.38 -2.60
N HIS A 128 -24.55 -8.59 -3.64
CA HIS A 128 -25.32 -7.36 -3.50
C HIS A 128 -26.41 -7.31 -4.54
N LYS A 129 -27.68 -7.39 -4.10
CA LYS A 129 -28.86 -7.34 -4.97
C LYS A 129 -28.83 -8.41 -6.08
N GLY A 130 -28.40 -9.62 -5.75
CA GLY A 130 -28.24 -10.72 -6.70
C GLY A 130 -26.94 -10.70 -7.51
N GLU A 131 -26.12 -9.65 -7.39
CA GLU A 131 -24.85 -9.59 -8.10
C GLU A 131 -23.69 -10.11 -7.24
N LYS A 132 -22.92 -11.08 -7.75
CA LYS A 132 -21.78 -11.69 -7.06
C LYS A 132 -20.56 -10.77 -7.11
N LYS A 133 -20.16 -10.21 -5.96
CA LYS A 133 -19.12 -9.16 -5.86
C LYS A 133 -17.79 -9.65 -5.33
N ALA A 134 -17.76 -10.63 -4.44
CA ALA A 134 -16.50 -11.18 -3.96
C ALA A 134 -16.61 -12.63 -3.48
N ILE A 135 -15.53 -13.37 -3.67
CA ILE A 135 -15.21 -14.62 -2.97
C ILE A 135 -13.86 -14.39 -2.29
N ILE A 136 -13.84 -14.45 -0.96
CA ILE A 136 -12.66 -14.11 -0.16
C ILE A 136 -12.31 -15.27 0.75
N LYS A 137 -11.11 -15.80 0.59
CA LYS A 137 -10.58 -16.92 1.34
C LYS A 137 -9.19 -16.57 1.88
N ILE A 138 -9.13 -16.18 3.15
CA ILE A 138 -7.93 -15.62 3.78
C ILE A 138 -7.78 -16.08 5.23
N LYS A 139 -6.59 -15.89 5.79
CA LYS A 139 -6.33 -15.98 7.23
C LYS A 139 -6.57 -14.59 7.86
N PRO A 140 -7.70 -14.37 8.56
CA PRO A 140 -8.11 -13.03 8.99
C PRO A 140 -7.13 -12.42 10.01
N LYS A 141 -6.46 -13.23 10.84
CA LYS A 141 -5.44 -12.75 11.79
C LYS A 141 -4.31 -11.98 11.08
N ASN A 142 -3.86 -12.48 9.93
CA ASN A 142 -2.79 -11.85 9.15
C ASN A 142 -3.25 -10.52 8.54
N LEU A 143 -4.52 -10.44 8.11
CA LEU A 143 -5.09 -9.18 7.61
C LEU A 143 -5.17 -8.13 8.73
N ILE A 144 -5.65 -8.49 9.91
CA ILE A 144 -5.72 -7.57 11.05
C ILE A 144 -4.33 -7.03 11.41
N ARG A 145 -3.31 -7.90 11.43
CA ARG A 145 -1.92 -7.49 11.65
C ARG A 145 -1.40 -6.56 10.55
N ALA A 146 -1.76 -6.80 9.30
CA ALA A 146 -1.40 -5.92 8.19
C ALA A 146 -2.03 -4.54 8.37
N LEU A 147 -3.33 -4.48 8.70
CA LEU A 147 -4.05 -3.24 8.92
C LEU A 147 -3.49 -2.45 10.10
N SER A 148 -3.21 -3.09 11.24
CA SER A 148 -2.62 -2.40 12.39
C SER A 148 -1.27 -1.76 12.11
N ASN A 149 -0.51 -2.32 11.16
CA ASN A 149 0.77 -1.75 10.74
C ASN A 149 0.61 -0.60 9.73
N ILE A 150 -0.51 -0.53 9.01
CA ILE A 150 -0.83 0.54 8.04
C ILE A 150 -1.52 1.72 8.72
N SER A 151 -2.26 1.50 9.81
CA SER A 151 -3.17 2.51 10.38
C SER A 151 -2.59 3.40 11.48
N ILE A 152 -1.31 3.23 11.86
CA ILE A 152 -0.67 4.01 12.93
C ILE A 152 0.32 5.00 12.29
N GLN A 153 -0.10 6.27 12.10
CA GLN A 153 0.69 7.43 11.62
C GLN A 153 0.93 7.55 10.09
N GLY A 154 0.09 8.34 9.40
CA GLY A 154 0.02 8.44 7.93
C GLY A 154 1.33 8.69 7.16
N GLU A 155 2.10 9.73 7.49
CA GLU A 155 3.38 10.01 6.80
C GLU A 155 4.43 8.93 7.06
N TYR A 156 4.57 8.53 8.33
CA TYR A 156 5.47 7.45 8.73
C TYR A 156 5.14 6.12 8.04
N ASN A 157 3.87 5.90 7.69
CA ASN A 157 3.44 4.71 6.93
C ASN A 157 3.74 4.80 5.44
N LYS A 158 3.68 5.98 4.81
CA LYS A 158 4.17 6.18 3.44
C LYS A 158 5.65 5.79 3.36
N VAL A 159 6.46 6.27 4.31
CA VAL A 159 7.88 5.92 4.46
C VAL A 159 8.06 4.40 4.59
N ARG A 160 7.32 3.75 5.49
CA ARG A 160 7.39 2.30 5.71
C ARG A 160 6.97 1.46 4.50
N LEU A 161 5.97 1.87 3.74
CA LEU A 161 5.55 1.16 2.51
C LEU A 161 6.63 1.23 1.43
N ILE A 162 7.22 2.41 1.24
CA ILE A 162 8.33 2.62 0.31
C ILE A 162 9.54 1.77 0.75
N ASP A 163 9.89 1.84 2.03
CA ASP A 163 10.97 1.07 2.65
C ASP A 163 10.78 -0.45 2.49
N ALA A 164 9.58 -0.98 2.76
CA ALA A 164 9.25 -2.39 2.55
C ALA A 164 9.42 -2.81 1.09
N THR A 165 9.00 -1.96 0.15
CA THR A 165 9.14 -2.20 -1.29
C THR A 165 10.60 -2.22 -1.72
N LEU A 166 11.42 -1.31 -1.20
CA LEU A 166 12.86 -1.29 -1.45
C LEU A 166 13.54 -2.54 -0.90
N ARG A 167 13.28 -2.93 0.36
CA ARG A 167 13.86 -4.15 0.94
C ARG A 167 13.50 -5.40 0.13
N LYS A 168 12.25 -5.52 -0.33
CA LYS A 168 11.80 -6.61 -1.20
C LYS A 168 12.56 -6.68 -2.53
N ASN A 169 13.07 -5.55 -3.02
CA ASN A 169 13.87 -5.43 -4.23
C ASN A 169 15.40 -5.46 -3.96
N GLY A 170 15.81 -5.96 -2.80
CA GLY A 170 17.20 -6.27 -2.47
C GLY A 170 18.02 -5.12 -1.88
N PHE A 171 17.36 -4.03 -1.47
CA PHE A 171 18.05 -2.92 -0.82
C PHE A 171 18.26 -3.18 0.67
N LYS A 172 19.38 -2.68 1.20
CA LYS A 172 19.55 -2.44 2.64
C LYS A 172 19.04 -1.03 2.94
N THR A 173 18.17 -0.86 3.93
CA THR A 173 17.52 0.43 4.19
C THR A 173 17.53 0.81 5.66
N GLN A 174 17.60 2.11 5.93
CA GLN A 174 17.44 2.72 7.25
C GLN A 174 16.37 3.81 7.15
N ILE A 175 15.41 3.82 8.08
CA ILE A 175 14.38 4.86 8.21
C ILE A 175 14.87 5.91 9.21
N GLU A 176 14.66 7.19 8.93
CA GLU A 176 15.06 8.32 9.79
C GLU A 176 16.55 8.32 10.19
N PRO A 177 17.50 7.91 9.34
CA PRO A 177 18.90 7.93 9.71
C PRO A 177 19.39 9.38 9.84
N LYS A 178 20.25 9.57 10.83
CA LYS A 178 20.91 10.84 11.10
C LYS A 178 22.17 10.97 10.27
N ILE A 179 22.29 12.05 9.50
CA ILE A 179 23.52 12.43 8.79
C ILE A 179 24.06 13.77 9.30
N ILE A 180 25.35 14.00 9.09
CA ILE A 180 26.06 15.20 9.53
C ILE A 180 26.71 15.85 8.31
N ASP A 181 26.40 17.11 8.06
CA ASP A 181 27.16 17.92 7.13
C ASP A 181 28.57 18.18 7.70
N LYS A 182 29.59 17.76 6.96
CA LYS A 182 30.98 17.81 7.40
C LYS A 182 31.49 19.25 7.55
N GLU A 183 30.98 20.18 6.75
CA GLU A 183 31.38 21.60 6.74
C GLU A 183 30.66 22.37 7.84
N THR A 184 29.32 22.31 7.85
CA THR A 184 28.51 23.14 8.75
C THR A 184 28.28 22.49 10.11
N LYS A 185 28.62 21.20 10.27
CA LYS A 185 28.33 20.36 11.45
C LYS A 185 26.84 20.27 11.79
N ARG A 186 25.96 20.61 10.85
CA ARG A 186 24.50 20.49 11.03
C ARG A 186 24.07 19.05 10.88
N PHE A 187 23.06 18.69 11.67
CA PHE A 187 22.43 17.39 11.64
C PHE A 187 21.19 17.42 10.75
N TYR A 188 21.02 16.36 9.96
CA TYR A 188 19.83 16.14 9.15
C TYR A 188 19.28 14.75 9.38
N TYR A 189 17.96 14.63 9.40
CA TYR A 189 17.25 13.37 9.40
C TYR A 189 16.68 13.17 8.00
N LEU A 190 16.96 12.02 7.41
CA LEU A 190 16.46 11.62 6.09
C LEU A 190 15.20 10.79 6.27
N ASP A 191 14.28 10.76 5.31
CA ASP A 191 13.16 9.81 5.41
C ASP A 191 13.66 8.36 5.29
N ILE A 192 14.42 8.07 4.23
CA ILE A 192 15.04 6.75 4.02
C ILE A 192 16.44 6.91 3.43
N LEU A 193 17.39 6.14 3.96
CA LEU A 193 18.66 5.86 3.28
C LEU A 193 18.64 4.41 2.80
N ALA A 194 18.74 4.22 1.49
CA ALA A 194 18.78 2.89 0.87
C ALA A 194 20.15 2.64 0.20
N GLU A 195 20.61 1.40 0.22
CA GLU A 195 21.87 0.98 -0.40
C GLU A 195 21.67 -0.31 -1.19
N LYS A 196 22.18 -0.34 -2.42
CA LYS A 196 22.19 -1.52 -3.28
C LYS A 196 23.41 -1.45 -4.20
N ASN A 197 24.13 -2.56 -4.35
CA ASN A 197 25.30 -2.67 -5.23
C ASN A 197 26.37 -1.57 -5.03
N GLY A 198 26.55 -1.09 -3.79
CA GLY A 198 27.51 -0.03 -3.47
C GLY A 198 27.05 1.40 -3.81
N LEU A 199 25.86 1.57 -4.39
CA LEU A 199 25.19 2.85 -4.59
C LEU A 199 24.27 3.17 -3.43
N LYS A 200 24.28 4.43 -2.99
CA LYS A 200 23.41 4.96 -1.94
C LYS A 200 22.33 5.85 -2.53
N TYR A 201 21.15 5.78 -1.94
CA TYR A 201 19.99 6.55 -2.33
C TYR A 201 19.44 7.25 -1.09
N ILE A 202 19.56 8.57 -1.05
CA ILE A 202 18.80 9.38 -0.10
C ILE A 202 17.40 9.52 -0.68
N ILE A 203 16.39 9.03 0.01
CA ILE A 203 15.01 9.13 -0.45
C ILE A 203 14.29 10.10 0.48
N GLU A 204 13.78 11.17 -0.11
CA GLU A 204 12.97 12.17 0.56
C GLU A 204 11.56 12.14 -0.04
N ILE A 205 10.56 12.10 0.82
CA ILE A 205 9.14 12.08 0.46
C ILE A 205 8.56 13.46 0.74
N LYS A 206 7.85 14.02 -0.24
CA LYS A 206 7.13 15.29 -0.11
C LYS A 206 5.65 15.05 -0.30
N ASP A 207 4.89 15.39 0.73
CA ASP A 207 3.43 15.46 0.65
C ASP A 207 3.01 16.68 -0.16
N ILE A 208 2.40 16.43 -1.32
CA ILE A 208 1.88 17.47 -2.20
C ILE A 208 0.42 17.13 -2.58
N SER A 209 -0.38 16.79 -1.57
CA SER A 209 -1.81 16.45 -1.68
C SER A 209 -2.72 17.59 -2.13
N TYR A 210 -2.25 18.83 -2.10
CA TYR A 210 -3.07 20.02 -2.38
C TYR A 210 -3.15 20.43 -3.86
N LYS A 211 -2.43 19.77 -4.78
CA LYS A 211 -2.50 20.08 -6.22
C LYS A 211 -2.15 18.91 -7.13
N THR A 212 -2.79 18.86 -8.30
CA THR A 212 -2.53 17.81 -9.30
C THR A 212 -1.23 18.02 -10.09
N TYR A 213 -0.87 19.27 -10.39
CA TYR A 213 0.33 19.61 -11.17
C TYR A 213 1.16 20.67 -10.46
N LEU A 214 2.46 20.44 -10.38
CA LEU A 214 3.41 21.33 -9.73
C LEU A 214 3.93 22.42 -10.69
N LYS A 215 3.88 23.68 -10.26
CA LYS A 215 4.47 24.78 -11.04
C LYS A 215 5.99 24.80 -10.87
N VAL A 216 6.70 25.37 -11.86
CA VAL A 216 8.17 25.41 -11.90
C VAL A 216 8.77 26.08 -10.65
N HIS A 217 8.22 27.20 -10.19
CA HIS A 217 8.75 27.87 -8.99
C HIS A 217 8.62 27.05 -7.72
N GLU A 218 7.51 26.32 -7.56
CA GLU A 218 7.26 25.46 -6.40
C GLU A 218 8.21 24.24 -6.43
N PHE A 219 8.47 23.71 -7.63
CA PHE A 219 9.46 22.66 -7.81
C PHE A 219 10.88 23.15 -7.48
N MET A 220 11.25 24.37 -7.88
CA MET A 220 12.52 24.98 -7.49
C MET A 220 12.68 25.10 -5.96
N GLU A 221 11.63 25.50 -5.25
CA GLU A 221 11.64 25.56 -3.79
C GLU A 221 11.87 24.18 -3.15
N ILE A 222 11.21 23.14 -3.69
CA ILE A 222 11.41 21.76 -3.23
C ILE A 222 12.85 21.31 -3.49
N LEU A 223 13.40 21.55 -4.68
CA LEU A 223 14.78 21.22 -5.01
C LEU A 223 15.76 21.91 -4.06
N ALA A 224 15.57 23.20 -3.79
CA ALA A 224 16.39 23.93 -2.83
C ALA A 224 16.33 23.34 -1.41
N SER A 225 15.17 22.80 -1.01
CA SER A 225 14.98 22.18 0.30
C SER A 225 15.74 20.86 0.50
N VAL A 226 16.00 20.14 -0.60
CA VAL A 226 16.70 18.84 -0.59
C VAL A 226 18.17 18.93 -0.98
N GLU A 227 18.60 20.06 -1.54
CA GLU A 227 20.00 20.38 -1.86
C GLU A 227 20.93 20.24 -0.64
N LYS A 228 20.42 20.55 0.56
CA LYS A 228 21.14 20.37 1.82
C LYS A 228 21.66 18.94 2.04
N TYR A 229 20.95 17.93 1.53
CA TYR A 229 21.34 16.53 1.69
C TYR A 229 22.51 16.14 0.78
N ARG A 230 22.60 16.76 -0.40
CA ARG A 230 23.74 16.59 -1.32
C ARG A 230 25.03 17.10 -0.70
N LYS A 231 24.97 18.29 -0.09
CA LYS A 231 26.09 18.87 0.66
C LYS A 231 26.48 18.04 1.89
N ALA A 232 25.51 17.38 2.51
CA ALA A 232 25.76 16.54 3.67
C ALA A 232 26.40 15.18 3.32
N LEU A 233 26.31 14.72 2.07
CA LEU A 233 26.90 13.45 1.61
C LEU A 233 27.92 13.68 0.50
N ASP A 234 29.17 13.78 0.92
CA ASP A 234 30.35 13.87 0.07
C ASP A 234 30.75 12.45 -0.45
N GLN A 235 29.98 11.90 -1.40
CA GLN A 235 30.28 10.61 -2.07
C GLN A 235 29.80 10.56 -3.53
N GLU A 236 30.71 10.28 -4.47
CA GLU A 236 30.46 10.05 -5.92
C GLU A 236 29.40 8.97 -6.23
N ASN A 237 29.06 8.12 -5.25
CA ASN A 237 28.14 6.99 -5.40
C ASN A 237 26.78 7.21 -4.71
N THR A 238 26.35 8.46 -4.53
CA THR A 238 25.07 8.79 -3.89
C THR A 238 24.13 9.46 -4.88
N LYS A 239 22.89 8.98 -4.93
CA LYS A 239 21.78 9.64 -5.65
C LYS A 239 20.74 10.16 -4.67
N LEU A 240 20.14 11.29 -5.01
CA LEU A 240 18.97 11.82 -4.32
C LEU A 240 17.72 11.36 -5.07
N VAL A 241 16.77 10.79 -4.33
CA VAL A 241 15.46 10.36 -4.84
C VAL A 241 14.41 11.24 -4.18
N LEU A 242 13.73 12.06 -4.98
CA LEU A 242 12.61 12.86 -4.55
C LEU A 242 11.32 12.16 -4.92
N VAL A 243 10.58 11.69 -3.91
CA VAL A 243 9.24 11.10 -4.08
C VAL A 243 8.21 12.18 -3.81
N MET A 244 7.41 12.51 -4.82
CA MET A 244 6.27 13.42 -4.69
C MET A 244 5.00 12.61 -4.83
N ASP A 245 4.23 12.56 -3.76
CA ASP A 245 3.26 11.49 -3.58
C ASP A 245 1.96 11.65 -4.35
N GLU A 246 1.38 12.84 -4.38
CA GLU A 246 0.04 13.09 -4.92
C GLU A 246 0.02 14.12 -6.05
N THR A 247 1.19 14.54 -6.51
CA THR A 247 1.33 15.51 -7.60
C THR A 247 2.10 14.96 -8.80
N ARG A 248 1.86 15.55 -9.96
CA ARG A 248 2.56 15.29 -11.21
C ARG A 248 3.46 16.46 -11.57
N LEU A 249 4.64 16.18 -12.12
CA LEU A 249 5.44 17.25 -12.73
C LEU A 249 4.82 17.66 -14.07
N THR A 250 4.92 18.94 -14.36
CA THR A 250 4.76 19.44 -15.73
C THR A 250 6.00 19.10 -16.56
N LYS A 251 5.90 19.27 -17.89
CA LYS A 251 7.03 19.09 -18.81
C LYS A 251 8.24 19.95 -18.40
N ASP A 252 8.01 21.22 -18.09
CA ASP A 252 9.07 22.16 -17.71
C ASP A 252 9.77 21.73 -16.40
N CYS A 253 9.03 21.20 -15.43
CA CYS A 253 9.61 20.65 -14.21
C CYS A 253 10.45 19.39 -14.50
N TRP A 254 10.04 18.54 -15.45
CA TRP A 254 10.85 17.40 -15.90
C TRP A 254 12.13 17.84 -16.61
N GLU A 255 12.05 18.83 -17.50
CA GLU A 255 13.23 19.41 -18.18
C GLU A 255 14.21 20.01 -17.17
N MET A 256 13.70 20.66 -16.12
CA MET A 256 14.51 21.14 -14.99
C MET A 256 15.16 19.99 -14.20
N ALA A 257 14.39 18.95 -13.84
CA ALA A 257 14.92 17.81 -13.10
C ALA A 257 16.02 17.06 -13.86
N ALA A 258 15.90 17.01 -15.20
CA ALA A 258 16.88 16.36 -16.08
C ALA A 258 18.26 17.07 -16.10
N GLY A 259 18.35 18.31 -15.59
CA GLY A 259 19.61 19.02 -15.43
C GLY A 259 20.48 18.53 -14.26
N PHE A 260 20.00 17.56 -13.47
CA PHE A 260 20.70 17.03 -12.28
C PHE A 260 20.98 15.53 -12.44
N ASP A 261 22.25 15.16 -12.67
CA ASP A 261 22.66 13.77 -12.96
C ASP A 261 22.48 12.79 -11.77
N ASP A 262 22.49 13.33 -10.56
CA ASP A 262 22.35 12.62 -9.29
C ASP A 262 20.91 12.70 -8.73
N LEU A 263 19.96 13.31 -9.45
CA LEU A 263 18.56 13.39 -9.04
C LEU A 263 17.71 12.32 -9.75
N ILE A 264 16.93 11.61 -8.96
CA ILE A 264 15.84 10.76 -9.42
C ILE A 264 14.54 11.38 -8.89
N VAL A 265 13.59 11.66 -9.77
CA VAL A 265 12.27 12.12 -9.36
C VAL A 265 11.23 11.04 -9.64
N ILE A 266 10.46 10.72 -8.61
CA ILE A 266 9.31 9.81 -8.62
C ILE A 266 8.08 10.66 -8.31
N ASP A 267 7.27 10.94 -9.32
CA ASP A 267 5.99 11.63 -9.17
C ASP A 267 4.85 10.62 -9.00
N LEU A 268 3.61 11.11 -8.89
CA LEU A 268 2.42 10.27 -8.78
C LEU A 268 2.36 9.15 -9.83
N ASN A 269 2.74 9.42 -11.09
CA ASN A 269 2.64 8.42 -12.15
C ASN A 269 3.62 7.26 -11.93
N LYS A 270 4.84 7.57 -11.48
CA LYS A 270 5.85 6.57 -11.17
C LYS A 270 5.60 5.88 -9.82
N LEU A 271 5.02 6.58 -8.85
CA LEU A 271 4.70 6.05 -7.52
C LEU A 271 3.60 4.99 -7.58
N ILE A 272 2.57 5.20 -8.40
CA ILE A 272 1.49 4.21 -8.61
C ILE A 272 2.06 2.85 -9.03
N ASN A 273 3.13 2.84 -9.84
CA ASN A 273 3.81 1.62 -10.30
C ASN A 273 5.17 1.44 -9.62
N MET A 274 5.30 1.84 -8.35
CA MET A 274 6.58 1.81 -7.67
C MET A 274 7.31 0.45 -7.69
N PRO A 275 6.64 -0.71 -7.54
CA PRO A 275 7.32 -2.00 -7.64
C PRO A 275 8.07 -2.22 -8.96
N GLU A 276 7.52 -1.73 -10.07
CA GLU A 276 8.14 -1.75 -11.40
C GLU A 276 9.20 -0.64 -11.50
N THR A 277 8.85 0.59 -11.09
CA THR A 277 9.76 1.75 -11.06
C THR A 277 11.05 1.44 -10.30
N VAL A 278 10.98 0.71 -9.19
CA VAL A 278 12.17 0.32 -8.40
C VAL A 278 13.09 -0.60 -9.20
N LYS A 279 12.53 -1.49 -10.02
CA LYS A 279 13.33 -2.39 -10.89
C LYS A 279 13.95 -1.63 -12.06
N GLU A 280 13.26 -0.64 -12.60
CA GLU A 280 13.73 0.13 -13.77
C GLU A 280 14.77 1.18 -13.40
N ILE A 281 14.49 1.98 -12.36
CA ILE A 281 15.30 3.15 -12.00
C ILE A 281 16.54 2.77 -11.20
N PHE A 282 16.50 1.64 -10.49
CA PHE A 282 17.54 1.22 -9.55
C PHE A 282 18.10 -0.18 -9.86
N ALA A 283 18.08 -0.56 -11.14
CA ALA A 283 18.78 -1.73 -11.65
C ALA A 283 20.30 -1.63 -11.45
#